data_AF-A0A936FSZ7-F1
#
_entry.id   AF-A0A936FSZ7-F1
#
_cell.length_a   1.000
_cell.length_b   1.000
_cell.length_c   1.000
_cell.angle_alpha   90.00
_cell.angle_beta   90.00
_cell.angle_gamma   90.00
#
_symmetry.space_group_name_H-M   'P 1'
#
loop_
_entity.id
_entity.type
_entity.pdbx_description
1 polymer ?
#
loop_
_entity_poly.entity_id
_entity_poly.type
_entity_poly.pdbx_seq_one_letter_code
_entity_poly.pdbx_strand_id
1 'polypeptide(L)'
;MLQFHQNQIDSWNNIDELLILVKIDAVNQRFWNYFDSSGRKNTLGLAHSPKSGHLMVYYNQEILIVDFEIFHDKEYSFFVDEEFCHLHIFNNNGTFDYNIDIDHQIETPLNIAKKAEEKAEWKMKFKIAGISLFILFLIYLITFLFFRKN
;
A
#
# COMPACT_ATOMS: atom_id res chain seq x y z
N MET A 1 -29.67 53.73 -31.56
CA MET A 1 -28.97 52.75 -32.43
C MET A 1 -27.49 52.88 -32.12
N LEU A 2 -26.96 52.01 -31.25
CA LEU A 2 -25.61 52.12 -30.69
C LEU A 2 -24.66 51.23 -31.50
N GLN A 3 -23.56 51.83 -31.99
CA GLN A 3 -22.52 51.15 -32.75
C GLN A 3 -21.57 50.42 -31.80
N PHE A 4 -21.28 49.15 -32.11
CA PHE A 4 -20.31 48.34 -31.37
C PHE A 4 -18.90 48.61 -31.90
N HIS A 5 -17.96 48.90 -30.99
CA HIS A 5 -16.53 48.94 -31.26
C HIS A 5 -15.96 47.53 -31.08
N GLN A 6 -15.46 46.95 -32.17
CA GLN A 6 -14.72 45.69 -32.16
C GLN A 6 -13.30 45.99 -31.63
N ASN A 7 -12.98 45.55 -30.41
CA ASN A 7 -11.59 45.45 -29.97
C ASN A 7 -11.06 44.08 -30.38
N GLN A 8 -10.21 44.08 -31.41
CA GLN A 8 -9.30 42.98 -31.71
C GLN A 8 -8.36 42.81 -30.51
N ILE A 9 -8.38 41.63 -29.90
CA ILE A 9 -7.31 41.21 -28.97
C ILE A 9 -6.19 40.68 -29.86
N ASP A 10 -5.12 41.47 -29.94
CA ASP A 10 -3.92 41.14 -30.69
C ASP A 10 -3.13 39.99 -30.03
N SER A 11 -2.59 39.14 -30.90
CA SER A 11 -1.47 38.19 -30.74
C SER A 11 -1.51 37.12 -29.64
N TRP A 12 -2.15 35.99 -29.96
CA TRP A 12 -1.84 34.67 -29.38
C TRP A 12 -0.52 34.10 -29.95
N ASN A 13 0.63 34.65 -29.55
CA ASN A 13 1.94 34.12 -29.95
C ASN A 13 2.82 33.63 -28.80
N ASN A 14 2.26 33.48 -27.60
CA ASN A 14 2.98 32.87 -26.49
C ASN A 14 2.22 31.66 -25.94
N ILE A 15 2.30 30.56 -26.69
CA ILE A 15 1.77 29.25 -26.27
C ILE A 15 2.49 28.79 -24.99
N ASP A 16 3.72 29.25 -24.74
CA ASP A 16 4.50 28.91 -23.55
C ASP A 16 3.97 29.61 -22.28
N GLU A 17 3.53 30.88 -22.35
CA GLU A 17 2.84 31.55 -21.23
C GLU A 17 1.47 30.92 -20.93
N LEU A 18 0.74 30.53 -21.97
CA LEU A 18 -0.50 29.75 -21.82
C LEU A 18 -0.23 28.36 -21.24
N LEU A 19 0.87 27.69 -21.58
CA LEU A 19 1.28 26.41 -20.97
C LEU A 19 1.70 26.56 -19.50
N ILE A 20 2.22 27.73 -19.11
CA ILE A 20 2.52 28.06 -17.71
C ILE A 20 1.23 28.35 -16.91
N LEU A 21 0.24 29.01 -17.52
CA LEU A 21 -1.05 29.33 -16.88
C LEU A 21 -2.06 28.16 -16.93
N VAL A 22 -2.01 27.32 -17.97
CA VAL A 22 -2.77 26.07 -18.16
C VAL A 22 -1.96 24.84 -17.68
N LYS A 23 -0.89 25.08 -16.93
CA LYS A 23 -0.44 24.13 -15.89
C LYS A 23 -1.51 24.14 -14.79
N ILE A 24 -2.71 23.66 -15.15
CA ILE A 24 -3.75 23.18 -14.25
C ILE A 24 -3.00 22.44 -13.17
N ASP A 25 -3.22 22.82 -11.91
CA ASP A 25 -2.60 22.18 -10.75
C ASP A 25 -2.51 20.68 -10.98
N ALA A 26 -1.33 20.22 -11.41
CA ALA A 26 -1.21 18.87 -11.94
C ALA A 26 -1.43 17.95 -10.75
N VAL A 27 -2.59 17.29 -10.73
CA VAL A 27 -2.94 16.41 -9.63
C VAL A 27 -2.16 15.12 -9.84
N ASN A 28 -1.24 14.83 -8.92
CA ASN A 28 -0.61 13.54 -8.83
C ASN A 28 -1.68 12.55 -8.36
N GLN A 29 -1.94 11.53 -9.18
CA GLN A 29 -2.87 10.46 -8.86
C GLN A 29 -2.10 9.15 -8.73
N ARG A 30 -2.39 8.40 -7.67
CA ARG A 30 -1.83 7.06 -7.46
C ARG A 30 -2.91 6.11 -6.97
N PHE A 31 -2.81 4.86 -7.39
CA PHE A 31 -3.77 3.81 -7.05
C PHE A 31 -3.03 2.52 -6.74
N TRP A 32 -3.52 1.81 -5.72
CA TRP A 32 -3.10 0.47 -5.36
C TRP A 32 -4.31 -0.44 -5.45
N ASN A 33 -4.19 -1.50 -6.24
CA ASN A 33 -5.25 -2.49 -6.39
C ASN A 33 -4.88 -3.74 -5.59
N TYR A 34 -5.84 -4.28 -4.86
CA TYR A 34 -5.68 -5.57 -4.18
C TYR A 34 -6.96 -6.39 -4.30
N PHE A 35 -6.87 -7.67 -3.98
CA PHE A 35 -8.00 -8.60 -3.99
C PHE A 35 -8.29 -9.04 -2.56
N ASP A 36 -9.55 -8.98 -2.15
CA ASP A 36 -9.97 -9.50 -0.85
C ASP A 36 -10.08 -11.05 -0.87
N SER A 37 -10.39 -11.63 0.28
CA SER A 37 -10.59 -13.08 0.44
C SER A 37 -11.75 -13.64 -0.39
N SER A 38 -12.66 -12.78 -0.85
CA SER A 38 -13.77 -13.14 -1.74
C SER A 38 -13.41 -12.98 -3.22
N GLY A 39 -12.18 -12.57 -3.55
CA GLY A 39 -11.71 -12.31 -4.90
C GLY A 39 -12.24 -11.01 -5.51
N ARG A 40 -12.83 -10.11 -4.71
CA ARG A 40 -13.26 -8.80 -5.20
C ARG A 40 -12.04 -7.88 -5.30
N LYS A 41 -11.94 -7.16 -6.42
CA LYS A 41 -10.91 -6.15 -6.63
C LYS A 41 -11.30 -4.88 -5.89
N ASN A 42 -10.42 -4.43 -5.00
CA ASN A 42 -10.54 -3.17 -4.30
C ASN A 42 -9.43 -2.21 -4.72
N THR A 43 -9.72 -0.91 -4.66
CA THR A 43 -8.81 0.17 -5.07
C THR A 43 -8.62 1.16 -3.94
N LEU A 44 -7.40 1.30 -3.46
CA LEU A 44 -7.00 2.44 -2.62
C LEU A 44 -6.40 3.50 -3.53
N GLY A 45 -6.97 4.69 -3.53
CA GLY A 45 -6.58 5.79 -4.39
C GLY A 45 -6.15 7.02 -3.60
N LEU A 46 -5.26 7.79 -4.21
CA LEU A 46 -4.80 9.07 -3.73
C LEU A 46 -4.84 10.08 -4.87
N ALA A 47 -5.32 11.28 -4.57
CA ALA A 47 -5.20 12.46 -5.39
C ALA A 47 -4.52 13.55 -4.56
N HIS A 48 -3.39 14.06 -5.03
CA HIS A 48 -2.64 15.10 -4.34
C HIS A 48 -2.19 16.17 -5.33
N SER A 49 -2.44 17.43 -5.02
CA SER A 49 -2.00 18.56 -5.83
C SER A 49 -0.74 19.19 -5.22
N PRO A 50 0.46 19.02 -5.81
CA PRO A 50 1.71 19.58 -5.26
C PRO A 50 1.70 21.10 -5.13
N LYS A 51 0.86 21.79 -5.93
CA LYS A 51 0.80 23.26 -5.96
C LYS A 51 -0.18 23.84 -4.95
N SER A 52 -1.33 23.20 -4.73
CA SER A 52 -2.33 23.65 -3.74
C SER A 52 -2.19 22.94 -2.38
N GLY A 53 -1.44 21.83 -2.32
CA GLY A 53 -1.30 21.00 -1.12
C GLY A 53 -2.58 20.23 -0.77
N HIS A 54 -3.58 20.21 -1.65
CA HIS A 54 -4.83 19.46 -1.42
C HIS A 54 -4.58 17.97 -1.59
N LEU A 55 -4.94 17.19 -0.57
CA LEU A 55 -4.84 15.74 -0.54
C LEU A 55 -6.22 15.11 -0.33
N MET A 56 -6.49 14.06 -1.09
CA MET A 56 -7.61 13.15 -0.87
C MET A 56 -7.12 11.72 -0.98
N VAL A 57 -7.45 10.90 0.01
CA VAL A 57 -7.26 9.45 0.01
C VAL A 57 -8.63 8.81 0.08
N TYR A 58 -8.87 7.81 -0.76
CA TYR A 58 -10.16 7.13 -0.84
C TYR A 58 -9.98 5.64 -1.07
N TYR A 59 -10.92 4.87 -0.55
CA TYR A 59 -10.99 3.44 -0.75
C TYR A 59 -12.27 3.10 -1.51
N ASN A 60 -12.10 2.55 -2.71
CA ASN A 60 -13.15 2.34 -3.69
C ASN A 60 -13.90 3.65 -4.01
N GLN A 61 -15.04 3.89 -3.36
CA GLN A 61 -15.89 5.07 -3.52
C GLN A 61 -16.03 5.88 -2.23
N GLU A 62 -15.33 5.47 -1.16
CA GLU A 62 -15.39 6.07 0.16
C GLU A 62 -14.14 6.93 0.43
N ILE A 63 -14.35 8.16 0.91
CA ILE A 63 -13.24 9.06 1.26
C ILE A 63 -12.74 8.69 2.65
N LEU A 64 -11.44 8.40 2.76
CA LEU A 64 -10.78 8.08 4.03
C LEU A 64 -10.13 9.30 4.67
N ILE A 65 -9.42 10.10 3.86
CA ILE A 65 -8.66 11.27 4.32
C ILE A 65 -8.90 12.41 3.36
N VAL A 66 -9.14 13.60 3.91
CA VAL A 66 -9.02 14.87 3.20
C VAL A 66 -8.13 15.77 4.05
N ASP A 67 -7.10 16.32 3.44
CA ASP A 67 -6.21 17.26 4.11
C ASP A 67 -5.74 18.33 3.13
N PHE A 68 -5.27 19.45 3.68
CA PHE A 68 -4.85 20.62 2.92
C PHE A 68 -3.44 21.03 3.36
N GLU A 69 -2.79 21.86 2.54
CA GLU A 69 -1.44 22.40 2.82
C GLU A 69 -0.35 21.32 2.97
N ILE A 70 -0.48 20.21 2.25
CA ILE A 70 0.49 19.11 2.25
C ILE A 70 1.65 19.42 1.29
N PHE A 71 2.60 20.21 1.79
CA PHE A 71 3.80 20.63 1.04
C PHE A 71 5.09 19.95 1.51
N HIS A 72 5.02 18.98 2.41
CA HIS A 72 6.15 18.36 3.08
C HIS A 72 5.88 16.88 3.33
N ASP A 73 6.91 16.17 3.81
CA ASP A 73 6.80 14.77 4.19
C ASP A 73 5.72 14.60 5.26
N LYS A 74 4.81 13.66 5.04
CA LYS A 74 3.71 13.41 5.96
C LYS A 74 3.28 11.96 5.93
N GLU A 75 2.84 11.49 7.08
CA GLU A 75 2.37 10.12 7.28
C GLU A 75 0.93 10.14 7.79
N TYR A 76 0.13 9.19 7.30
CA TYR A 76 -1.22 8.94 7.79
C TYR A 76 -1.39 7.47 8.08
N SER A 77 -2.06 7.16 9.18
CA SER A 77 -2.45 5.79 9.51
C SER A 77 -3.96 5.66 9.48
N PHE A 78 -4.46 4.62 8.82
CA PHE A 78 -5.89 4.37 8.67
C PHE A 78 -6.15 2.87 8.50
N PHE A 79 -7.40 2.47 8.74
CA PHE A 79 -7.84 1.11 8.46
C PHE A 79 -8.42 1.02 7.06
N VAL A 80 -8.10 -0.08 6.37
CA VAL A 80 -8.80 -0.50 5.16
C VAL A 80 -9.22 -1.95 5.35
N ASP A 81 -10.53 -2.20 5.32
CA ASP A 81 -11.12 -3.46 5.75
C ASP A 81 -10.63 -3.84 7.18
N GLU A 82 -9.85 -4.92 7.32
CA GLU A 82 -9.27 -5.38 8.59
C GLU A 82 -7.74 -5.14 8.70
N GLU A 83 -7.14 -4.50 7.70
CA GLU A 83 -5.71 -4.19 7.65
C GLU A 83 -5.46 -2.76 8.14
N PHE A 84 -4.40 -2.57 8.92
CA PHE A 84 -3.95 -1.25 9.36
C PHE A 84 -2.82 -0.79 8.45
N CYS A 85 -3.01 0.36 7.81
CA CYS A 85 -2.16 0.86 6.74
C CYS A 85 -1.52 2.19 7.13
N HIS A 86 -0.28 2.38 6.66
CA HIS A 86 0.45 3.63 6.73
C HIS A 86 0.66 4.17 5.31
N LEU A 87 0.20 5.39 5.05
CA LEU A 87 0.50 6.13 3.84
C LEU A 87 1.65 7.09 4.15
N HIS A 88 2.75 6.93 3.43
CA HIS A 88 3.90 7.83 3.48
C HIS A 88 3.91 8.71 2.24
N ILE A 89 3.99 10.01 2.44
CA ILE A 89 4.17 11.03 1.42
C ILE A 89 5.57 11.61 1.61
N PHE A 90 6.40 11.57 0.57
CA PHE A 90 7.76 12.13 0.57
C PHE A 90 7.85 13.27 -0.42
N ASN A 91 8.42 14.41 -0.02
CA ASN A 91 8.70 15.56 -0.86
C ASN A 91 10.21 15.64 -1.17
N ASN A 92 10.55 15.34 -2.41
CA ASN A 92 11.88 15.47 -2.98
C ASN A 92 11.95 16.75 -3.84
N ASN A 93 12.24 17.89 -3.22
CA ASN A 93 12.42 19.19 -3.88
C ASN A 93 11.25 19.60 -4.81
N GLY A 94 10.01 19.42 -4.34
CA GLY A 94 8.79 19.76 -5.08
C GLY A 94 8.22 18.61 -5.91
N THR A 95 8.89 17.46 -5.94
CA THR A 95 8.35 16.20 -6.49
C THR A 95 7.86 15.34 -5.34
N PHE A 96 6.67 14.74 -5.47
CA PHE A 96 6.09 13.91 -4.42
C PHE A 96 6.08 12.44 -4.78
N ASP A 97 6.54 11.61 -3.85
CA ASP A 97 6.45 10.15 -3.88
C ASP A 97 5.46 9.66 -2.82
N TYR A 98 4.79 8.55 -3.11
CA TYR A 98 3.76 7.98 -2.23
C TYR A 98 3.99 6.49 -2.05
N ASN A 99 4.04 6.03 -0.80
CA ASN A 99 4.12 4.61 -0.45
C ASN A 99 3.02 4.20 0.52
N ILE A 100 2.57 2.94 0.43
CA ILE A 100 1.64 2.36 1.39
C ILE A 100 2.24 1.09 1.95
N ASP A 101 2.32 1.05 3.27
CA ASP A 101 2.82 -0.09 4.03
C ASP A 101 1.72 -0.64 4.93
N ILE A 102 1.61 -1.98 5.01
CA ILE A 102 0.63 -2.66 5.85
C ILE A 102 1.32 -3.11 7.14
N ASP A 103 0.76 -2.71 8.28
CA ASP A 103 1.28 -3.09 9.59
C ASP A 103 0.76 -4.47 10.01
N HIS A 104 1.62 -5.47 9.83
CA HIS A 104 1.35 -6.85 10.27
C HIS A 104 1.73 -7.10 11.75
N GLN A 105 2.33 -6.13 12.41
CA GLN A 105 2.78 -6.27 13.79
C GLN A 105 1.66 -5.92 14.77
N ILE A 106 0.87 -4.89 14.47
CA ILE A 106 -0.29 -4.49 15.26
C ILE A 106 -1.30 -5.63 15.38
N GLU A 107 -1.92 -5.74 16.56
CA GLU A 107 -2.95 -6.72 16.88
C GLU A 107 -4.29 -6.34 16.24
N THR A 108 -4.40 -6.50 14.92
CA THR A 108 -5.69 -6.51 14.22
C THR A 108 -6.31 -7.91 14.30
N PRO A 109 -7.65 -8.05 14.23
CA PRO A 109 -8.30 -9.36 14.20
C PRO A 109 -7.70 -10.30 13.13
N LEU A 110 -7.41 -9.76 11.95
CA LEU A 110 -6.80 -10.49 10.84
C LEU A 110 -5.35 -10.93 11.15
N ASN A 111 -4.52 -10.04 11.71
CA ASN A 111 -3.15 -10.37 12.10
C ASN A 111 -3.11 -11.41 13.23
N ILE A 112 -4.06 -11.35 14.18
CA ILE A 112 -4.20 -12.35 15.24
C ILE A 112 -4.55 -13.72 14.65
N ALA A 113 -5.49 -13.78 13.70
CA ALA A 113 -5.87 -15.01 13.03
C ALA A 113 -4.68 -15.61 12.24
N LYS A 114 -3.98 -14.80 11.43
CA LYS A 114 -2.78 -15.23 10.69
C LYS A 114 -1.70 -15.79 11.63
N LYS A 115 -1.37 -15.07 12.71
CA LYS A 115 -0.38 -15.53 13.71
C LYS A 115 -0.79 -16.83 14.40
N ALA A 116 -2.08 -17.08 14.59
CA ALA A 116 -2.57 -18.34 15.16
C ALA A 116 -2.41 -19.52 14.20
N GLU A 117 -2.71 -19.32 12.91
CA GLU A 117 -2.52 -20.32 11.86
C GLU A 117 -1.04 -20.67 11.67
N GLU A 118 -0.16 -19.67 11.58
CA GLU A 118 1.29 -19.89 11.46
C GLU A 118 1.85 -20.70 12.64
N LYS A 119 1.40 -20.40 13.87
CA LYS A 119 1.77 -21.19 15.06
C LYS A 119 1.28 -22.63 14.96
N ALA A 120 0.08 -22.86 14.42
CA ALA A 120 -0.44 -24.21 14.22
C ALA A 120 0.38 -24.98 13.18
N GLU A 121 0.73 -24.35 12.06
CA GLU A 121 1.61 -24.95 11.04
C GLU A 121 2.99 -25.29 11.60
N TRP A 122 3.62 -24.37 12.32
CA TRP A 122 4.93 -24.61 12.93
C TRP A 122 4.88 -25.79 13.90
N LYS A 123 3.84 -25.88 14.74
CA LYS A 123 3.64 -27.03 15.62
C LYS A 123 3.51 -28.33 14.83
N MET A 124 2.82 -28.33 13.70
CA MET A 124 2.69 -29.50 12.84
C MET A 124 4.02 -29.89 12.19
N LYS A 125 4.77 -28.91 11.66
CA LYS A 125 6.11 -29.11 11.08
C LYS A 125 7.08 -29.70 12.12
N PHE A 126 7.08 -29.20 13.34
CA PHE A 126 7.90 -29.75 14.43
C PHE A 126 7.49 -31.19 14.81
N LYS A 127 6.19 -31.50 14.85
CA LYS A 127 5.72 -32.87 15.10
C LYS A 127 6.20 -33.84 14.02
N ILE A 128 6.07 -33.46 12.75
CA ILE A 128 6.52 -34.29 11.62
C ILE A 128 8.04 -34.49 11.68
N ALA A 129 8.81 -33.41 11.89
CA ALA A 129 10.27 -33.50 12.02
C ALA A 129 10.69 -34.41 13.19
N GLY A 130 10.02 -34.30 14.34
CA GLY A 130 10.27 -35.15 15.50
C GLY A 130 9.99 -36.63 15.24
N ILE A 131 8.88 -36.96 14.57
CA ILE A 131 8.56 -38.34 14.19
C ILE A 131 9.61 -38.89 13.21
N SER A 132 9.98 -38.12 12.19
CA SER A 132 11.01 -38.52 11.23
C SER A 132 12.37 -38.79 11.90
N LEU A 133 12.79 -37.93 12.83
CA LEU A 133 14.03 -38.13 13.58
C LEU A 133 13.97 -39.38 14.48
N PHE A 134 12.83 -39.62 15.12
CA PHE A 134 12.63 -40.78 15.97
C PHE A 134 12.71 -42.10 15.18
N ILE A 135 12.12 -42.15 13.98
CA ILE A 135 12.20 -43.32 13.10
C ILE A 135 13.66 -43.60 12.70
N LEU A 136 14.42 -42.57 12.31
CA LEU A 136 15.85 -42.71 11.98
C LEU A 136 16.67 -43.23 13.17
N PHE A 137 16.38 -42.73 14.37
CA PHE A 137 17.03 -43.20 15.60
C PHE A 137 16.72 -44.69 15.87
N LEU A 138 15.48 -45.13 15.69
CA LEU A 138 15.11 -46.54 15.86
C LEU A 138 15.82 -47.44 14.85
N ILE A 139 15.90 -47.02 13.57
CA ILE A 139 16.64 -47.77 12.54
C ILE A 139 18.11 -47.90 12.93
N TYR A 140 18.74 -46.81 13.38
CA TYR A 140 20.12 -46.82 13.87
C TYR A 140 20.31 -47.74 15.09
N LEU A 141 19.39 -47.70 16.06
CA LEU A 141 19.45 -48.55 17.24
C LEU A 141 19.37 -50.03 16.87
N ILE A 142 18.45 -50.39 15.96
CA ILE A 142 18.26 -51.77 15.50
C ILE A 142 19.53 -52.28 14.79
N THR A 143 20.11 -51.48 13.87
CA THR A 143 21.34 -51.87 13.17
C THR A 143 22.51 -52.02 14.15
N PHE A 144 22.67 -51.08 15.10
CA PHE A 144 23.70 -51.15 16.13
C PHE A 144 23.59 -52.42 17.00
N LEU A 145 22.37 -52.76 17.45
CA LEU A 145 22.13 -53.96 18.25
C LEU A 145 22.41 -55.25 17.45
N PHE A 146 22.11 -55.26 16.16
CA PHE A 146 22.42 -56.40 15.27
C PHE A 146 23.94 -56.58 15.11
N PHE A 147 24.69 -55.50 14.85
CA PHE A 147 26.15 -55.54 14.75
C PHE A 147 26.85 -55.92 16.06
N ARG A 148 26.29 -55.57 17.22
CA ARG A 148 26.86 -55.95 18.52
C ARG A 148 26.70 -57.44 18.83
N LYS A 149 25.71 -58.10 18.21
CA LYS A 149 25.35 -59.49 18.49
C LYS A 149 26.12 -60.50 17.63
N ASN A 150 26.56 -60.10 16.44
CA ASN A 150 27.50 -60.87 15.60
C ASN A 150 28.94 -60.62 16.01
#